data_AF-Q0K833-F1
#
_entry.id   AF-Q0K833-F1
#
_cell.length_a   1.000
_cell.length_b   1.000
_cell.length_c   1.000
_cell.angle_alpha   90.00
_cell.angle_beta   90.00
_cell.angle_gamma   90.00
#
_symmetry.space_group_name_H-M   'P 1'
#
loop_
_entity.id
_entity.type
_entity.pdbx_description
1 polymer ?
#
loop_
_entity_poly.entity_id
_entity_poly.type
_entity_poly.pdbx_seq_one_letter_code
_entity_poly.pdbx_strand_id
1 'polypeptide(L)' 'MLPDFRERRIATHLVAALLMRARANGCTKAVLLTTEHPAFFARYGFSLTSVDELPTELELSREFQRRFGAWTHCMCRRLD' A
#
# COMPACT_ATOMS: atom_id res chain seq x y z
N MET A 1 -13.87 0.95 2.96
CA MET A 1 -14.63 1.74 3.96
C MET A 1 -16.06 1.86 3.49
N LEU A 2 -17.01 1.66 4.41
CA LEU A 2 -18.41 1.96 4.14
C LEU A 2 -18.55 3.42 3.67
N PRO A 3 -19.35 3.71 2.62
CA PRO A 3 -19.49 5.06 2.06
C PRO A 3 -19.77 6.13 3.12
N ASP A 4 -20.64 5.85 4.08
CA ASP A 4 -21.07 6.79 5.15
C ASP A 4 -19.94 7.19 6.13
N PHE A 5 -18.82 6.47 6.08
CA PHE A 5 -17.63 6.67 6.90
C PHE A 5 -16.46 7.24 6.12
N ARG A 6 -16.62 7.50 4.81
CA ARG A 6 -15.67 8.30 4.04
C ARG A 6 -15.57 9.70 4.66
N GLU A 7 -14.45 10.37 4.45
CA GLU A 7 -14.15 11.72 4.97
C GLU A 7 -13.96 11.86 6.50
N ARG A 8 -14.37 10.89 7.31
CA ARG A 8 -14.14 10.88 8.77
C ARG A 8 -12.69 10.59 9.19
N ARG A 9 -11.73 10.73 8.27
CA ARG A 9 -10.29 10.43 8.46
C ARG A 9 -9.98 9.01 8.97
N ILE A 10 -10.92 8.07 8.99
CA ILE A 10 -10.69 6.70 9.50
C ILE A 10 -9.56 6.02 8.73
N ALA A 11 -9.61 6.04 7.39
CA ALA A 11 -8.53 5.48 6.57
C ALA A 11 -7.18 6.19 6.81
N THR A 12 -7.19 7.46 7.22
CA THR A 12 -5.96 8.18 7.57
C THR A 12 -5.32 7.64 8.83
N HIS A 13 -6.11 7.44 9.88
CA HIS A 13 -5.64 6.87 11.12
C HIS A 13 -5.18 5.42 10.94
N LEU A 14 -5.92 4.63 10.16
CA LEU A 14 -5.55 3.24 9.87
C LEU A 14 -4.21 3.13 9.14
N VAL A 15 -4.00 3.91 8.08
CA VAL A 15 -2.72 3.89 7.36
C VAL A 15 -1.58 4.35 8.26
N ALA A 16 -1.75 5.44 9.01
CA ALA A 16 -0.72 5.93 9.93
C ALA A 16 -0.35 4.87 10.99
N ALA A 17 -1.35 4.25 11.63
CA ALA A 17 -1.14 3.23 12.64
C ALA A 17 -0.45 1.98 12.08
N LEU A 18 -0.84 1.53 10.89
CA LEU A 18 -0.21 0.38 10.23
C LEU A 18 1.26 0.65 9.91
N LEU A 19 1.59 1.83 9.39
CA LEU A 19 2.97 2.20 9.04
C LEU A 19 3.83 2.37 10.30
N MET A 20 3.28 2.98 11.36
CA MET A 20 3.94 3.06 12.66
C MET A 20 4.23 1.66 13.22
N ARG A 21 3.26 0.75 13.17
CA ARG A 21 3.43 -0.63 13.63
C ARG A 21 4.47 -1.37 12.78
N ALA A 22 4.43 -1.24 11.47
CA ALA A 22 5.41 -1.89 10.58
C ALA A 22 6.83 -1.44 10.92
N ARG A 23 7.06 -0.14 11.11
CA ARG A 23 8.33 0.42 11.58
C ARG A 23 8.78 -0.17 12.91
N ALA A 24 7.89 -0.20 13.90
CA ALA A 24 8.20 -0.75 15.22
C ALA A 24 8.56 -2.24 15.19
N ASN A 25 8.13 -2.98 14.16
CA ASN A 25 8.47 -4.40 13.96
C ASN A 25 9.66 -4.60 13.02
N GLY A 26 10.42 -3.55 12.69
CA GLY A 26 11.63 -3.64 11.87
C GLY A 26 11.38 -3.77 10.37
N CYS A 27 10.16 -3.54 9.89
CA CYS A 27 9.90 -3.49 8.44
C CYS A 27 10.57 -2.26 7.82
N THR A 28 11.25 -2.44 6.69
CA THR A 28 11.97 -1.37 5.97
C THR A 28 11.21 -0.87 4.73
N LYS A 29 10.23 -1.62 4.24
CA LYS A 29 9.44 -1.30 3.05
C LYS A 29 7.97 -1.70 3.27
N ALA A 30 7.06 -0.81 2.88
CA ALA A 30 5.64 -1.10 2.72
C ALA A 30 5.30 -1.13 1.24
N VAL A 31 4.51 -2.12 0.83
CA VAL A 31 4.02 -2.27 -0.55
C VAL A 31 2.50 -2.38 -0.52
N LEU A 32 1.84 -1.74 -1.48
CA LEU A 32 0.40 -1.88 -1.69
C LEU A 32 0.05 -1.98 -3.16
N LEU A 33 -1.13 -2.56 -3.42
CA LEU A 33 -1.79 -2.59 -4.72
C LEU A 33 -3.08 -1.77 -4.66
N THR A 34 -3.29 -0.88 -5.64
CA THR A 34 -4.50 -0.05 -5.71
C THR A 34 -4.90 0.23 -7.16
N THR A 35 -6.20 0.23 -7.44
CA THR A 35 -6.76 0.56 -8.77
C THR A 35 -7.35 1.98 -8.78
N GLU A 36 -8.08 2.36 -7.73
CA GLU A 36 -8.94 3.56 -7.75
C GLU A 36 -8.34 4.80 -7.08
N HIS A 37 -7.45 4.63 -6.09
CA HIS A 37 -7.07 5.72 -5.19
C HIS A 37 -5.55 5.87 -4.96
N PRO A 38 -4.70 5.87 -6.02
CA PRO A 38 -3.25 6.04 -5.84
C PRO A 38 -2.90 7.38 -5.17
N ALA A 39 -3.61 8.46 -5.51
CA ALA A 39 -3.39 9.79 -4.91
C ALA A 39 -3.63 9.83 -3.39
N PHE A 40 -4.55 9.00 -2.88
CA PHE A 40 -4.77 8.88 -1.44
C PHE A 40 -3.53 8.31 -0.74
N PHE A 41 -2.84 7.34 -1.34
CA PHE A 41 -1.66 6.73 -0.74
C PHE A 41 -0.40 7.58 -0.94
N ALA A 42 -0.33 8.32 -2.04
CA ALA A 42 0.77 9.25 -2.30
C ALA A 42 0.99 10.27 -1.16
N ARG A 43 -0.08 10.74 -0.51
CA ARG A 43 0.01 11.65 0.65
C ARG A 43 0.66 11.03 1.89
N TYR A 44 0.84 9.71 1.92
CA TYR A 44 1.59 9.01 2.96
C TYR A 44 2.96 8.57 2.47
N GLY A 45 3.51 9.16 1.42
CA GLY A 45 4.86 8.87 0.94
C GLY A 45 4.99 7.55 0.16
N PHE A 46 3.88 6.99 -0.32
CA PHE A 46 3.93 5.94 -1.32
C PHE A 46 4.17 6.53 -2.70
N SER A 47 5.02 5.89 -3.49
CA SER A 47 5.26 6.23 -4.90
C SER A 47 4.98 5.03 -5.79
N LEU A 48 4.66 5.27 -7.07
CA LEU A 48 4.59 4.19 -8.06
C LEU A 48 5.93 3.45 -8.12
N THR A 49 5.87 2.14 -8.29
CA THR A 49 7.05 1.26 -8.32
C THR A 49 6.84 0.22 -9.42
N SER A 50 7.92 -0.12 -10.13
CA SER A 50 7.89 -1.28 -11.03
C SER A 50 7.69 -2.56 -10.23
N VAL A 51 7.03 -3.53 -10.84
CA VAL A 51 6.90 -4.89 -10.28
C VAL A 51 8.26 -5.53 -10.10
N ASP A 52 9.18 -5.28 -11.04
CA ASP A 52 10.53 -5.85 -11.02
C ASP A 52 11.37 -5.41 -9.80
N GLU A 53 10.91 -4.37 -9.07
CA GLU A 53 11.55 -3.87 -7.85
C GLU A 53 10.91 -4.43 -6.57
N LEU A 54 9.95 -5.34 -6.69
CA LEU A 54 9.27 -5.97 -5.57
C LEU A 54 10.01 -7.24 -5.11
N PRO A 55 9.93 -7.57 -3.81
CA PRO A 55 10.45 -8.85 -3.33
C PRO A 55 9.74 -10.01 -4.04
N THR A 56 10.49 -11.01 -4.49
CA THR A 56 9.95 -12.18 -5.19
C THR A 56 8.88 -12.90 -4.36
N GLU A 57 9.01 -12.90 -3.02
CA GLU A 57 8.01 -13.46 -2.12
C GLU A 57 6.64 -12.77 -2.25
N LEU A 58 6.64 -11.48 -2.57
CA LEU A 58 5.42 -10.70 -2.79
C LEU A 58 4.79 -11.06 -4.14
N GLU A 59 5.59 -11.21 -5.19
CA GLU A 59 5.11 -11.63 -6.52
C GLU A 59 4.46 -13.01 -6.50
N LEU A 60 5.02 -13.92 -5.70
CA LEU A 60 4.51 -15.27 -5.49
C LEU A 60 3.29 -15.31 -4.56
N SER A 61 2.95 -14.20 -3.90
CA SER A 61 1.79 -14.16 -3.03
C SER A 61 0.49 -14.25 -3.83
N ARG A 62 -0.46 -15.04 -3.33
CA ARG A 62 -1.78 -15.22 -3.96
C ARG A 62 -2.52 -13.90 -4.15
N GLU A 63 -2.37 -12.97 -3.21
CA GLU A 63 -3.03 -11.65 -3.29
C GLU A 63 -2.44 -10.78 -4.39
N PHE A 64 -1.13 -10.88 -4.62
CA PHE A 64 -0.50 -10.23 -5.76
C PHE A 64 -0.99 -10.85 -7.07
N GLN A 65 -0.89 -12.17 -7.24
CA GLN A 65 -1.33 -12.86 -8.47
C GLN A 65 -2.81 -12.67 -8.81
N ARG A 66 -3.69 -12.54 -7.80
CA ARG A 66 -5.14 -12.31 -8.01
C ARG A 66 -5.49 -10.89 -8.42
N ARG A 67 -4.75 -9.91 -7.95
CA ARG A 67 -5.11 -8.48 -8.09
C ARG A 67 -4.22 -7.74 -9.06
N PHE A 68 -3.04 -8.29 -9.36
CA PHE A 68 -2.10 -7.72 -10.29
C PHE A 68 -2.53 -8.04 -11.72
N GLY A 69 -2.79 -7.00 -12.51
CA GLY A 69 -3.34 -7.08 -13.86
C GLY A 69 -3.41 -5.68 -14.48
N ALA A 70 -3.99 -5.57 -15.68
CA ALA A 70 -4.23 -4.27 -16.30
C ALA A 70 -5.01 -3.39 -15.29
N TRP A 71 -4.58 -2.13 -15.10
CA TRP A 71 -5.21 -1.13 -14.23
C TRP A 71 -4.89 -1.17 -12.71
N THR A 72 -4.03 -2.08 -12.24
CA THR A 72 -3.56 -2.06 -10.84
C THR A 72 -2.23 -1.32 -10.70
N HIS A 73 -2.19 -0.27 -9.90
CA HIS A 73 -0.96 0.40 -9.48
C HIS A 73 -0.30 -0.34 -8.33
N CYS A 74 0.98 -0.68 -8.48
CA CYS A 74 1.84 -1.02 -7.36
C CYS A 74 2.49 0.25 -6.81
N MET A 75 2.45 0.43 -5.50
CA MET A 75 3.11 1.55 -4.84
C MET A 75 3.93 1.08 -3.65
N CYS A 76 5.12 1.68 -3.49
CA CYS A 76 6.01 1.39 -2.36
C CYS A 76 6.32 2.64 -1.55
N ARG A 77 6.63 2.41 -0.28
CA ARG A 77 7.18 3.40 0.64
C ARG A 77 8.31 2.77 1.45
N ARG A 78 9.44 3.46 1.58
CA ARG A 78 10.45 3.10 2.58
C ARG A 78 10.01 3.54 3.98
N LEU A 79 10.31 2.70 4.96
CA LEU A 79 9.90 2.86 6.35
C LEU A 79 11.06 3.21 7.29
N ASP A 80 12.27 3.36 6.76
CA ASP A 80 13.38 3.98 7.49
C ASP A 80 13.09 5.44 7.87
#